data_AF-A0A841CTZ7-F1
#
_entry.id   AF-A0A841CTZ7-F1
#
_cell.length_a   1.000
_cell.length_b   1.000
_cell.length_c   1.000
_cell.angle_alpha   90.00
_cell.angle_beta   90.00
_cell.angle_gamma   90.00
#
_symmetry.space_group_name_H-M   'P 1'
#
loop_
_entity.id
_entity.type
_entity.pdbx_description
1 polymer ?
#
loop_
_entity_poly.entity_id
_entity_poly.type
_entity_poly.pdbx_seq_one_letter_code
_entity_poly.pdbx_strand_id
1 'polypeptide(L)'
;MVVALVIGGLLGALHGGCAWRTRLYPRGRRGLVLGVIDATWSLPNTVAGAAFLLYALARGNEVDRAFSRRRGTIGLRDGVIKGFATTVGPVQAGVAMGVDDHEAVHVFQARLFGPFYLPLVLVNWVVATVLPYWLLYHDRERAPIDSVGAYFQRGCTRTAGTRSGRTGCRARRRVEGRWEVAGAPGAGGGRAVRCVQGECVRGGGGRMCARRMCARLR
;
A
#
# COMPACT_ATOMS: atom_id res chain seq x y z
N MET A 1 -1.38 24.74 -26.53
CA MET A 1 -0.26 23.78 -26.48
C MET A 1 0.76 24.10 -25.38
N VAL A 2 1.25 25.35 -25.27
CA VAL A 2 2.24 25.76 -24.25
C VAL A 2 1.81 25.44 -22.82
N VAL A 3 0.56 25.78 -22.44
CA VAL A 3 0.04 25.50 -21.10
C VAL A 3 0.08 24.01 -20.75
N ALA A 4 -0.34 23.13 -21.67
CA ALA A 4 -0.32 21.69 -21.46
C ALA A 4 1.12 21.15 -21.31
N LEU A 5 2.08 21.68 -22.08
CA LEU A 5 3.49 21.33 -21.96
C LEU A 5 4.07 21.76 -20.61
N VAL A 6 3.75 22.97 -20.15
CA VAL A 6 4.20 23.48 -18.84
C VAL A 6 3.63 22.62 -17.72
N ILE A 7 2.32 22.39 -17.71
CA ILE A 7 1.66 21.56 -16.67
C ILE A 7 2.22 20.13 -16.70
N GLY A 8 2.32 19.52 -17.88
CA GLY A 8 2.88 18.18 -18.05
C GLY A 8 4.33 18.09 -17.60
N GLY A 9 5.15 19.10 -17.94
CA GLY A 9 6.54 19.19 -17.51
C GLY A 9 6.68 19.30 -15.99
N LEU A 10 5.86 20.13 -15.32
CA LEU A 10 5.86 20.27 -13.87
C LEU A 10 5.44 18.98 -13.16
N LEU A 11 4.37 18.34 -13.61
CA LEU A 11 3.90 17.06 -13.05
C LEU A 11 4.92 15.94 -13.30
N GLY A 12 5.52 15.90 -14.48
CA GLY A 12 6.59 14.97 -14.82
C GLY A 12 7.83 15.16 -13.95
N ALA A 13 8.24 16.42 -13.73
CA ALA A 13 9.36 16.76 -12.85
C ALA A 13 9.08 16.40 -11.38
N LEU A 14 7.86 16.66 -10.90
CA LEU A 14 7.43 16.27 -9.55
C LEU A 14 7.50 14.75 -9.37
N HIS A 15 6.85 13.99 -10.27
CA HIS A 15 6.83 12.54 -10.19
C HIS A 15 8.23 11.95 -10.36
N GLY A 16 8.99 12.40 -11.37
CA GLY A 16 10.35 11.96 -11.63
C GLY A 16 11.30 12.28 -10.48
N GLY A 17 11.20 13.47 -9.89
CA GLY A 17 11.96 13.87 -8.72
C GLY A 17 11.66 13.02 -7.49
N CYS A 18 10.39 12.75 -7.20
CA CYS A 18 10.00 11.83 -6.14
C CYS A 18 10.44 10.39 -6.43
N ALA A 19 10.30 9.93 -7.68
CA ALA A 19 10.71 8.59 -8.10
C ALA A 19 12.23 8.38 -7.92
N TRP A 20 13.02 9.40 -8.26
CA TRP A 20 14.46 9.42 -8.05
C TRP A 20 14.82 9.41 -6.56
N ARG A 21 14.27 10.34 -5.77
CA ARG A 21 14.57 10.50 -4.33
C ARG A 21 14.20 9.26 -3.52
N THR A 22 13.14 8.57 -3.89
CA THR A 22 12.67 7.35 -3.22
C THR A 22 13.31 6.08 -3.75
N ARG A 23 14.02 6.14 -4.89
CA ARG A 23 14.45 4.96 -5.66
C ARG A 23 13.26 4.05 -5.95
N LEU A 24 12.21 4.64 -6.49
CA LEU A 24 10.91 4.03 -6.74
C LEU A 24 11.01 2.71 -7.49
N TYR A 25 11.78 2.71 -8.57
CA TYR A 25 11.98 1.52 -9.41
C TYR A 25 13.16 0.68 -8.91
N PRO A 26 13.05 -0.66 -8.93
CA PRO A 26 14.18 -1.54 -8.65
C PRO A 26 15.31 -1.33 -9.67
N ARG A 27 16.55 -1.60 -9.30
CA ARG A 27 17.66 -1.51 -10.27
C ARG A 27 17.56 -2.63 -11.31
N GLY A 28 17.99 -2.35 -12.54
CA GLY A 28 18.04 -3.30 -13.65
C GLY A 28 16.82 -3.27 -14.57
N ARG A 29 16.70 -4.28 -15.44
CA ARG A 29 15.71 -4.33 -16.53
C ARG A 29 14.28 -4.15 -16.05
N ARG A 30 13.92 -4.77 -14.92
CA ARG A 30 12.57 -4.66 -14.35
C ARG A 30 12.19 -3.22 -14.02
N GLY A 31 13.10 -2.45 -13.43
CA GLY A 31 12.81 -1.06 -13.09
C GLY A 31 12.72 -0.17 -14.33
N LEU A 32 13.57 -0.42 -15.33
CA LEU A 32 13.49 0.26 -16.62
C LEU A 32 12.13 0.01 -17.27
N VAL A 33 11.68 -1.25 -17.35
CA VAL A 33 10.37 -1.61 -17.93
C VAL A 33 9.24 -0.91 -17.18
N LEU A 34 9.23 -0.92 -15.85
CA LEU A 34 8.21 -0.22 -15.08
C LEU A 34 8.22 1.29 -15.34
N GLY A 35 9.40 1.91 -15.38
CA GLY A 35 9.53 3.33 -15.69
C GLY A 35 9.06 3.69 -17.10
N VAL A 36 9.37 2.85 -18.09
CA VAL A 36 8.89 3.03 -19.46
C VAL A 36 7.38 2.90 -19.54
N ILE A 37 6.79 1.87 -18.92
CA ILE A 37 5.33 1.69 -18.88
C ILE A 37 4.67 2.92 -18.26
N ASP A 38 5.17 3.38 -17.11
CA ASP A 38 4.60 4.54 -16.40
C ASP A 38 4.75 5.85 -17.20
N ALA A 39 5.80 5.97 -18.02
CA ALA A 39 6.06 7.14 -18.85
C ALA A 39 5.41 7.10 -20.25
N THR A 40 4.83 5.97 -20.65
CA THR A 40 4.25 5.78 -22.00
C THR A 40 2.83 5.25 -21.92
N TRP A 41 2.68 3.94 -21.82
CA TRP A 41 1.39 3.24 -21.81
C TRP A 41 0.48 3.71 -20.67
N SER A 42 1.03 3.82 -19.46
CA SER A 42 0.30 4.24 -18.27
C SER A 42 0.47 5.75 -17.98
N LEU A 43 0.92 6.55 -18.96
CA LEU A 43 1.17 7.98 -18.79
C LEU A 43 -0.04 8.74 -18.22
N PRO A 44 -1.30 8.53 -18.68
CA PRO A 44 -2.45 9.22 -18.09
C PRO A 44 -2.62 8.95 -16.59
N ASN A 45 -2.38 7.70 -16.16
CA ASN A 45 -2.45 7.33 -14.75
C ASN A 45 -1.30 7.95 -13.94
N THR A 46 -0.10 8.00 -14.52
CA THR A 46 1.06 8.65 -13.89
C THR A 46 0.85 10.14 -13.72
N VAL A 47 0.26 10.82 -14.71
CA VAL A 47 -0.10 12.24 -14.62
C VAL A 47 -1.17 12.47 -13.56
N ALA A 48 -2.23 11.65 -13.53
CA ALA A 48 -3.25 11.72 -12.49
C ALA A 48 -2.66 11.47 -11.08
N GLY A 49 -1.79 10.47 -10.95
CA GLY A 49 -1.06 10.19 -9.71
C GLY A 49 -0.15 11.34 -9.29
N ALA A 50 0.54 11.99 -10.24
CA ALA A 50 1.37 13.16 -9.96
C ALA A 50 0.54 14.36 -9.49
N ALA A 51 -0.63 14.59 -10.08
CA ALA A 51 -1.55 15.63 -9.62
C ALA A 51 -2.09 15.32 -8.22
N PHE A 52 -2.45 14.05 -7.96
CA PHE A 52 -2.87 13.59 -6.64
C PHE A 52 -1.75 13.74 -5.59
N LEU A 53 -0.51 13.41 -5.96
CA LEU A 53 0.68 13.62 -5.14
C LEU A 53 0.87 15.10 -4.80
N LEU A 54 0.81 15.99 -5.82
CA LEU A 54 0.93 17.43 -5.62
C LEU A 54 -0.13 17.93 -4.62
N TYR A 55 -1.38 17.53 -4.82
CA TYR A 55 -2.49 17.87 -3.94
C TYR A 55 -2.24 17.38 -2.50
N ALA A 56 -1.85 16.12 -2.31
CA ALA A 56 -1.62 15.56 -0.98
C ALA A 56 -0.44 16.26 -0.27
N LEU A 57 0.65 16.54 -0.98
CA LEU A 57 1.78 17.30 -0.43
C LEU A 57 1.38 18.73 -0.04
N ALA A 58 0.58 19.40 -0.87
CA ALA A 58 0.05 20.73 -0.56
C ALA A 58 -0.86 20.74 0.68
N ARG A 59 -1.41 19.58 1.06
CA ARG A 59 -2.20 19.38 2.29
C ARG A 59 -1.36 18.97 3.50
N GLY A 60 -0.03 18.97 3.38
CA GLY A 60 0.89 18.64 4.48
C GLY A 60 1.18 17.15 4.64
N ASN A 61 0.76 16.31 3.68
CA ASN A 61 1.13 14.90 3.68
C ASN A 61 2.61 14.73 3.29
N GLU A 62 3.18 13.58 3.59
CA GLU A 62 4.60 13.30 3.38
C GLU A 62 4.83 11.99 2.64
N VAL A 63 5.80 11.99 1.73
CA VAL A 63 6.24 10.77 1.04
C VAL A 63 6.97 9.86 2.01
N ASP A 64 6.48 8.63 2.17
CA ASP A 64 7.18 7.58 2.86
C ASP A 64 8.24 6.94 1.94
N ARG A 65 9.50 7.35 2.14
CA ARG A 65 10.63 6.82 1.38
C ARG A 65 10.92 5.36 1.65
N ALA A 66 10.66 4.87 2.86
CA ALA A 66 10.94 3.47 3.22
C ALA A 66 9.95 2.54 2.51
N PHE A 67 8.68 2.92 2.50
CA PHE A 67 7.63 2.24 1.75
C PHE A 67 7.91 2.27 0.24
N SER A 68 8.13 3.46 -0.33
CA SER A 68 8.20 3.66 -1.79
C SER A 68 9.37 2.95 -2.46
N ARG A 69 10.43 2.65 -1.71
CA ARG A 69 11.70 2.16 -2.23
C ARG A 69 11.52 0.82 -2.96
N ARG A 70 11.83 0.83 -4.26
CA ARG A 70 11.81 -0.33 -5.17
C ARG A 70 10.45 -1.02 -5.31
N ARG A 71 9.35 -0.36 -4.90
CA ARG A 71 8.00 -0.91 -5.03
C ARG A 71 7.34 -0.58 -6.36
N GLY A 72 7.84 0.45 -7.07
CA GLY A 72 7.12 1.02 -8.20
C GLY A 72 5.85 1.77 -7.76
N THR A 73 5.72 2.15 -6.48
CA THR A 73 4.60 2.96 -5.99
C THR A 73 5.12 4.03 -5.04
N ILE A 74 4.70 5.28 -5.22
CA ILE A 74 4.99 6.37 -4.28
C ILE A 74 3.96 6.29 -3.16
N GLY A 75 4.41 6.00 -1.95
CA GLY A 75 3.59 5.96 -0.75
C GLY A 75 3.56 7.29 -0.03
N LEU A 76 2.39 7.73 0.39
CA LEU A 76 2.17 8.84 1.31
C LEU A 76 1.74 8.30 2.67
N ARG A 77 2.30 8.88 3.74
CA ARG A 77 2.10 8.40 5.13
C ARG A 77 0.62 8.38 5.51
N ASP A 78 -0.04 9.51 5.31
CA ASP A 78 -1.43 9.70 5.71
C ASP A 78 -2.39 9.44 4.55
N GLY A 79 -3.62 9.07 4.87
CA GLY A 79 -4.71 9.05 3.90
C GLY A 79 -5.11 10.48 3.53
N VAL A 80 -5.49 10.68 2.27
CA VAL A 80 -6.07 11.97 1.84
C VAL A 80 -7.54 12.07 2.28
N ILE A 81 -8.23 10.92 2.31
CA ILE A 81 -9.59 10.79 2.84
C ILE A 81 -9.50 10.10 4.19
N LYS A 82 -10.13 10.68 5.21
CA LYS A 82 -10.07 10.14 6.59
C LYS A 82 -10.61 8.71 6.63
N GLY A 83 -9.77 7.78 7.07
CA GLY A 83 -10.13 6.36 7.23
C GLY A 83 -10.02 5.51 5.95
N PHE A 84 -9.52 6.08 4.85
CA PHE A 84 -9.35 5.36 3.59
C PHE A 84 -7.93 5.49 3.06
N ALA A 85 -7.39 4.37 2.58
CA ALA A 85 -6.28 4.41 1.64
C ALA A 85 -6.83 4.82 0.27
N THR A 86 -6.00 5.47 -0.53
CA THR A 86 -6.42 5.93 -1.86
C THR A 86 -5.26 5.83 -2.82
N THR A 87 -5.44 5.06 -3.89
CA THR A 87 -4.46 4.94 -4.96
C THR A 87 -4.94 5.61 -6.25
N VAL A 88 -4.09 6.47 -6.80
CA VAL A 88 -4.28 7.08 -8.12
C VAL A 88 -3.02 6.83 -8.94
N GLY A 89 -3.14 5.98 -9.96
CA GLY A 89 -2.01 5.54 -10.77
C GLY A 89 -0.90 4.92 -9.90
N PRO A 90 0.35 5.41 -9.97
CA PRO A 90 1.46 4.89 -9.16
C PRO A 90 1.58 5.52 -7.76
N VAL A 91 0.59 6.28 -7.28
CA VAL A 91 0.65 6.98 -5.99
C VAL A 91 -0.42 6.43 -5.05
N GLN A 92 0.01 5.99 -3.86
CA GLN A 92 -0.84 5.44 -2.80
C GLN A 92 -0.78 6.35 -1.57
N ALA A 93 -1.93 6.78 -1.07
CA ALA A 93 -2.06 7.47 0.21
C ALA A 93 -2.59 6.54 1.30
N GLY A 94 -2.14 6.73 2.54
CA GLY A 94 -2.55 5.93 3.69
C GLY A 94 -1.78 4.62 3.85
N VAL A 95 -0.48 4.60 3.56
CA VAL A 95 0.34 3.37 3.67
C VAL A 95 0.42 2.81 5.10
N ALA A 96 0.11 3.62 6.11
CA ALA A 96 0.04 3.16 7.51
C ALA A 96 -1.22 2.34 7.84
N MET A 97 -2.20 2.24 6.91
CA MET A 97 -3.50 1.62 7.17
C MET A 97 -3.53 0.10 6.97
N GLY A 98 -2.43 -0.52 6.50
CA GLY A 98 -2.30 -1.98 6.40
C GLY A 98 -3.12 -2.63 5.27
N VAL A 99 -3.52 -1.85 4.25
CA VAL A 99 -4.26 -2.32 3.07
C VAL A 99 -3.39 -2.34 1.79
N ASP A 100 -2.08 -2.39 1.95
CA ASP A 100 -1.10 -2.24 0.86
C ASP A 100 -1.26 -3.26 -0.27
N ASP A 101 -1.66 -4.50 0.05
CA ASP A 101 -1.85 -5.54 -0.96
C ASP A 101 -3.04 -5.24 -1.88
N HIS A 102 -4.09 -4.59 -1.35
CA HIS A 102 -5.24 -4.14 -2.14
C HIS A 102 -4.84 -2.96 -3.04
N GLU A 103 -4.14 -1.99 -2.48
CA GLU A 103 -3.68 -0.82 -3.23
C GLU A 103 -2.68 -1.21 -4.34
N ALA A 104 -1.86 -2.23 -4.11
CA ALA A 104 -0.97 -2.78 -5.12
C ALA A 104 -1.73 -3.35 -6.35
N VAL A 105 -2.94 -3.88 -6.15
CA VAL A 105 -3.81 -4.31 -7.26
C VAL A 105 -4.24 -3.11 -8.10
N HIS A 106 -4.59 -1.97 -7.49
CA HIS A 106 -4.93 -0.76 -8.24
C HIS A 106 -3.76 -0.23 -9.06
N VAL A 107 -2.55 -0.23 -8.51
CA VAL A 107 -1.33 0.14 -9.26
C VAL A 107 -1.10 -0.83 -10.43
N PHE A 108 -1.28 -2.13 -10.20
CA PHE A 108 -1.15 -3.14 -11.26
C PHE A 108 -2.21 -2.93 -12.36
N GLN A 109 -3.47 -2.72 -11.99
CA GLN A 109 -4.56 -2.46 -12.94
C GLN A 109 -4.30 -1.19 -13.75
N ALA A 110 -3.80 -0.12 -13.13
CA ALA A 110 -3.41 1.10 -13.82
C ALA A 110 -2.37 0.83 -14.91
N ARG A 111 -1.36 0.01 -14.62
CA ARG A 111 -0.33 -0.38 -15.59
C ARG A 111 -0.86 -1.33 -16.66
N LEU A 112 -1.75 -2.25 -16.29
CA LEU A 112 -2.30 -3.23 -17.20
C LEU A 112 -3.22 -2.55 -18.23
N PHE A 113 -4.20 -1.78 -17.75
CA PHE A 113 -5.20 -1.13 -18.60
C PHE A 113 -4.71 0.20 -19.20
N GLY A 114 -3.60 0.74 -18.71
CA GLY A 114 -2.96 1.93 -19.26
C GLY A 114 -3.95 3.09 -19.40
N PRO A 115 -4.15 3.67 -20.59
CA PRO A 115 -5.04 4.81 -20.77
C PRO A 115 -6.51 4.54 -20.40
N PHE A 116 -6.94 3.28 -20.41
CA PHE A 116 -8.33 2.89 -20.15
C PHE A 116 -8.64 2.71 -18.66
N TYR A 117 -7.63 2.69 -17.77
CA TYR A 117 -7.88 2.45 -16.36
C TYR A 117 -8.80 3.50 -15.72
N LEU A 118 -8.49 4.80 -15.86
CA LEU A 118 -9.32 5.86 -15.29
C LEU A 118 -10.75 5.88 -15.86
N PRO A 119 -10.96 5.75 -17.19
CA PRO A 119 -12.29 5.56 -17.75
C PRO A 119 -13.03 4.35 -17.17
N LEU A 120 -12.36 3.21 -17.02
CA LEU A 120 -12.98 2.00 -16.44
C LEU A 120 -13.34 2.19 -14.97
N VAL A 121 -12.50 2.85 -14.19
CA VAL A 121 -12.81 3.22 -12.79
C VAL A 121 -14.02 4.14 -12.73
N LEU A 122 -14.09 5.14 -13.61
CA LEU A 122 -15.23 6.05 -13.68
C LEU A 122 -16.52 5.31 -14.05
N VAL A 123 -16.49 4.47 -15.08
CA VAL A 123 -17.64 3.65 -15.50
C VAL A 123 -18.07 2.73 -14.35
N ASN A 124 -17.12 2.06 -13.70
CA ASN A 124 -17.40 1.21 -12.55
C ASN A 124 -18.05 2.00 -11.40
N TRP A 125 -17.57 3.22 -11.14
CA TRP A 125 -18.15 4.09 -10.11
C TRP A 125 -19.58 4.52 -10.46
N VAL A 126 -19.84 4.90 -11.72
CA VAL A 126 -21.18 5.24 -12.21
C VAL A 126 -22.10 4.04 -12.10
N VAL A 127 -21.68 2.87 -12.60
CA VAL A 127 -22.46 1.63 -12.54
C VAL A 127 -22.75 1.27 -11.09
N ALA A 128 -21.76 1.26 -10.20
CA ALA A 128 -21.96 0.91 -8.79
C ALA A 128 -22.88 1.89 -8.04
N THR A 129 -22.93 3.15 -8.48
CA THR A 129 -23.76 4.19 -7.85
C THR A 129 -25.19 4.18 -8.40
N VAL A 130 -25.36 4.04 -9.72
CA VAL A 130 -26.67 4.12 -10.41
C VAL A 130 -27.37 2.76 -10.43
N LEU A 131 -26.61 1.69 -10.63
CA LEU A 131 -27.10 0.30 -10.61
C LEU A 131 -26.58 -0.34 -9.33
N PRO A 132 -27.34 -0.32 -8.22
CA PRO A 132 -26.88 -0.81 -6.92
C PRO A 132 -26.86 -2.34 -6.88
N TYR A 133 -26.12 -2.97 -7.80
CA TYR A 133 -25.98 -4.42 -7.92
C TYR A 133 -25.43 -5.05 -6.64
N TRP A 134 -24.73 -4.27 -5.83
CA TRP A 134 -24.26 -4.63 -4.50
C TRP A 134 -25.40 -4.90 -3.51
N LEU A 135 -26.63 -4.43 -3.74
CA LEU A 135 -27.81 -4.87 -2.96
C LEU A 135 -28.13 -6.36 -3.21
N LEU A 136 -27.81 -6.84 -4.42
CA LEU A 136 -28.01 -8.24 -4.80
C LEU A 136 -26.82 -9.11 -4.39
N TYR A 137 -25.60 -8.57 -4.53
CA TYR A 137 -24.35 -9.30 -4.31
C TYR A 137 -23.53 -8.67 -3.19
N HIS A 138 -23.84 -9.03 -1.95
CA HIS A 138 -23.00 -8.74 -0.78
C HIS A 138 -23.14 -9.82 0.31
N ASP A 139 -22.15 -9.88 1.20
CA ASP A 139 -22.16 -10.76 2.36
C ASP A 139 -23.14 -10.23 3.41
N ARG A 140 -24.36 -10.79 3.43
CA ARG A 140 -25.43 -10.38 4.35
C ARG A 140 -25.15 -10.71 5.80
N GLU A 141 -24.24 -11.65 6.08
CA GLU A 141 -23.97 -12.13 7.44
C GLU A 141 -22.84 -11.33 8.09
N ARG A 142 -21.74 -11.10 7.37
CA ARG A 142 -20.52 -10.54 7.96
C ARG A 142 -20.30 -9.07 7.63
N ALA A 143 -20.92 -8.58 6.57
CA ALA A 143 -20.78 -7.20 6.12
C ALA A 143 -22.04 -6.73 5.36
N PRO A 144 -23.21 -6.71 6.03
CA PRO A 144 -24.46 -6.32 5.39
C PRO A 144 -24.33 -4.91 4.79
N ILE A 145 -24.83 -4.72 3.58
CA ILE A 145 -24.79 -3.43 2.89
C ILE A 145 -26.23 -2.96 2.72
N ASP A 146 -26.68 -2.20 3.72
CA ASP A 146 -28.06 -1.73 3.89
C ASP A 146 -28.28 -0.28 3.42
N SER A 147 -27.20 0.41 3.04
CA SER A 147 -27.22 1.82 2.65
C SER A 147 -26.06 2.16 1.73
N VAL A 148 -26.17 3.26 0.98
CA VAL A 148 -25.09 3.76 0.11
C VAL A 148 -23.83 4.04 0.92
N GLY A 149 -23.98 4.61 2.12
CA GLY A 149 -22.86 4.83 3.04
C GLY A 149 -22.18 3.53 3.46
N ALA A 150 -22.97 2.50 3.79
CA ALA A 150 -22.45 1.18 4.11
C ALA A 150 -21.68 0.54 2.94
N TYR A 151 -22.09 0.77 1.70
CA TYR A 151 -21.38 0.25 0.53
C TYR A 151 -19.96 0.79 0.44
N PHE A 152 -19.81 2.11 0.52
CA PHE A 152 -18.49 2.74 0.47
C PHE A 152 -17.65 2.44 1.72
N GLN A 153 -18.29 2.26 2.88
CA GLN A 153 -17.56 1.97 4.12
C GLN A 153 -17.19 0.50 4.30
N ARG A 154 -17.97 -0.47 3.82
CA ARG A 154 -17.78 -1.91 4.08
C ARG A 154 -17.44 -2.70 2.82
N GLY A 155 -18.01 -2.34 1.68
CA GLY A 155 -17.71 -2.96 0.39
C GLY A 155 -16.30 -2.64 -0.11
N CYS A 156 -15.82 -1.42 0.14
CA CYS A 156 -14.49 -0.97 -0.31
C CYS A 156 -13.35 -1.26 0.69
N THR A 157 -13.62 -1.40 1.98
CA THR A 157 -12.55 -1.43 3.01
C THR A 157 -12.12 -2.83 3.44
N ARG A 158 -12.91 -3.88 3.19
CA ARG A 158 -12.69 -5.19 3.82
C ARG A 158 -12.01 -6.25 2.95
N THR A 159 -11.87 -6.05 1.65
CA THR A 159 -11.32 -7.07 0.74
C THR A 159 -9.82 -7.34 0.88
N ALA A 160 -9.07 -6.62 1.73
CA ALA A 160 -7.68 -6.96 2.09
C ALA A 160 -7.48 -7.49 3.53
N GLY A 161 -8.51 -7.50 4.37
CA GLY A 161 -8.34 -7.76 5.81
C GLY A 161 -8.49 -9.21 6.27
N THR A 162 -9.10 -10.10 5.48
CA THR A 162 -9.41 -11.47 5.92
C THR A 162 -8.47 -12.51 5.31
N ARG A 163 -7.18 -12.32 5.54
CA ARG A 163 -6.23 -13.43 5.73
C ARG A 163 -5.33 -13.22 6.95
N SER A 164 -5.82 -12.53 7.97
CA SER A 164 -5.28 -12.65 9.34
C SER A 164 -6.11 -13.68 10.09
N GLY A 165 -5.82 -14.95 9.80
CA GLY A 165 -6.07 -15.99 10.78
C GLY A 165 -5.28 -15.63 12.04
N ARG A 166 -5.97 -15.63 13.18
CA ARG A 166 -5.45 -15.55 14.54
C ARG A 166 -3.98 -15.99 14.65
N THR A 167 -3.08 -15.02 14.82
CA THR A 167 -2.01 -15.07 15.82
C THR A 167 -1.68 -13.63 16.22
N GLY A 168 -1.86 -13.34 17.49
CA GLY A 168 -1.97 -11.99 18.04
C GLY A 168 -0.74 -11.11 17.84
N CYS A 169 -0.99 -9.87 17.44
CA CYS A 169 -0.13 -8.73 17.75
C CYS A 169 -0.90 -7.78 18.64
N ARG A 170 -0.70 -7.95 19.96
CA ARG A 170 -1.12 -7.00 20.99
C ARG A 170 -0.46 -5.64 20.73
N ALA A 171 -1.27 -4.59 20.70
CA ALA A 171 -0.81 -3.21 20.63
C ALA A 171 0.22 -2.93 21.74
N ARG A 172 1.43 -2.49 21.38
CA ARG A 172 2.44 -2.00 22.34
C ARG A 172 2.34 -0.48 22.42
N ARG A 173 1.90 0.02 23.58
CA ARG A 173 1.92 1.44 23.92
C ARG A 173 3.33 1.80 24.42
N ARG A 174 3.90 2.90 23.92
CA ARG A 174 5.23 3.40 24.32
C ARG A 174 5.05 4.29 25.55
N VAL A 175 5.56 3.87 26.71
CA VAL A 175 5.73 4.74 27.88
C VAL A 175 7.22 4.69 28.25
N GLU A 176 7.85 5.86 28.26
CA GLU A 176 9.16 6.15 28.88
C GLU A 176 10.26 5.09 28.73
N GLY A 177 10.70 4.86 27.49
CA GLY A 177 12.02 4.27 27.22
C GLY A 177 12.24 2.81 27.65
N ARG A 178 11.24 2.14 28.23
CA ARG A 178 11.32 0.77 28.73
C ARG A 178 10.30 -0.12 28.02
N TRP A 179 10.76 -1.22 27.42
CA TRP A 179 9.90 -2.21 26.79
C TRP A 179 9.35 -3.15 27.85
N GLU A 180 8.14 -2.90 28.34
CA GLU A 180 7.42 -3.86 29.16
C GLU A 180 6.48 -4.69 28.28
N VAL A 181 6.67 -6.01 28.31
CA VAL A 181 5.65 -6.95 27.85
C VAL A 181 4.66 -7.06 29.01
N ALA A 182 3.41 -6.62 28.80
CA ALA A 182 2.34 -6.91 29.74
C ALA A 182 2.10 -8.44 29.75
N GLY A 183 2.81 -9.12 30.63
CA GLY A 183 2.62 -10.53 30.95
C GLY A 183 1.34 -10.71 31.75
N ALA A 184 0.61 -11.78 31.45
CA ALA A 184 -0.36 -12.35 32.37
C ALA A 184 0.33 -12.67 33.72
N PRO A 185 -0.39 -12.64 34.85
CA PRO A 185 0.21 -12.89 36.16
C PRO A 185 0.74 -14.32 36.22
N GLY A 186 2.00 -14.47 36.67
CA GLY A 186 2.59 -15.78 36.98
C GLY A 186 3.49 -16.38 35.90
N ALA A 187 4.68 -15.81 35.72
CA ALA A 187 5.87 -16.57 35.29
C ALA A 187 7.12 -15.74 35.60
N GLY A 188 7.86 -16.12 36.64
CA GLY A 188 9.11 -15.47 37.04
C GLY A 188 10.24 -15.70 36.05
N GLY A 189 11.15 -14.72 35.98
CA GLY A 189 12.50 -14.90 35.43
C GLY A 189 12.69 -14.59 33.94
N GLY A 190 12.53 -13.32 33.52
CA GLY A 190 12.83 -12.89 32.16
C GLY A 190 14.18 -12.16 32.04
N ARG A 191 15.20 -12.81 31.46
CA ARG A 191 16.38 -12.12 30.91
C ARG A 191 16.00 -11.45 29.58
N ALA A 192 16.39 -10.20 29.40
CA ALA A 192 16.07 -9.40 28.22
C ALA A 192 16.74 -9.95 26.95
N VAL A 193 15.95 -10.22 25.91
CA VAL A 193 16.46 -10.58 24.58
C VAL A 193 16.17 -9.41 23.63
N ARG A 194 17.24 -8.85 23.03
CA ARG A 194 17.18 -7.75 22.07
C ARG A 194 17.21 -8.32 20.66
N CYS A 195 16.11 -8.22 19.92
CA CYS A 195 16.12 -8.52 18.49
C CYS A 195 16.55 -7.27 17.71
N VAL A 196 17.78 -7.29 17.19
CA VAL A 196 18.24 -6.34 16.16
C VAL A 196 18.11 -7.05 14.81
N GLN A 197 17.53 -6.35 13.83
CA GLN A 197 17.46 -6.81 12.45
C GLN A 197 18.84 -7.23 11.95
N GLY A 198 18.96 -8.52 11.64
CA GLY A 198 19.94 -9.06 10.71
C GLY A 198 21.41 -8.88 11.08
N GLU A 199 21.93 -9.72 11.98
CA GLU A 199 23.26 -10.35 11.86
C GLU A 199 23.43 -11.40 12.98
N CYS A 200 23.67 -12.66 12.61
CA CYS A 200 24.02 -13.73 13.54
C CYS A 200 25.55 -13.82 13.62
N VAL A 201 26.14 -13.36 14.72
CA VAL A 201 27.54 -13.66 15.06
C VAL A 201 27.54 -14.83 16.06
N ARG A 202 28.34 -15.85 15.75
CA ARG A 202 28.46 -17.12 16.48
C ARG A 202 29.35 -16.97 17.71
N GLY A 203 28.98 -17.61 18.82
CA GLY A 203 29.87 -17.90 19.94
C GLY A 203 29.41 -19.13 20.72
N GLY A 204 30.15 -20.24 20.57
CA GLY A 204 30.28 -21.35 21.53
C GLY A 204 29.09 -22.28 21.80
N GLY A 205 29.06 -23.46 21.15
CA GLY A 205 28.23 -24.62 21.54
C GLY A 205 27.16 -24.99 20.51
N GLY A 206 27.45 -25.93 19.60
CA GLY A 206 26.53 -26.38 18.54
C GLY A 206 25.32 -27.19 19.06
N ARG A 207 24.30 -27.57 18.27
CA ARG A 207 23.92 -27.48 16.84
C ARG A 207 22.37 -27.38 16.85
N MET A 208 21.63 -26.71 15.97
CA MET A 208 21.47 -27.01 14.54
C MET A 208 20.62 -25.91 13.87
N CYS A 209 21.11 -25.31 12.78
CA CYS A 209 20.32 -24.57 11.82
C CYS A 209 19.86 -25.54 10.73
N ALA A 210 18.56 -25.65 10.47
CA ALA A 210 18.04 -26.24 9.24
C ALA A 210 17.50 -25.13 8.33
N ARG A 211 18.20 -24.89 7.22
CA ARG A 211 17.71 -24.07 6.10
C ARG A 211 16.71 -24.88 5.28
N ARG A 212 15.65 -24.20 4.83
CA ARG A 212 14.90 -24.31 3.56
C ARG A 212 14.73 -25.70 2.93
N MET A 213 13.48 -26.07 2.63
CA MET A 213 13.12 -26.62 1.32
C MET A 213 11.63 -26.39 1.03
N CYS A 214 11.35 -25.90 -0.19
CA CYS A 214 10.04 -25.93 -0.80
C CYS A 214 9.70 -27.35 -1.29
N ALA A 215 8.41 -27.66 -1.21
CA ALA A 215 7.60 -28.51 -2.10
C ALA A 215 7.58 -30.05 -1.94
N ARG A 216 6.38 -30.52 -1.55
CA ARG A 216 5.42 -31.40 -2.28
C ARG A 216 5.05 -32.75 -1.63
N LEU A 217 3.76 -32.84 -1.30
CA LEU A 217 2.80 -33.97 -1.25
C LEU A 217 3.10 -35.23 -0.41
N ARG A 218 2.16 -35.56 0.47
CA ARG A 218 1.09 -36.52 0.11
C ARG A 218 -0.26 -35.88 0.32
#